data_AF-A0A946ZDI6-F1
#
_entry.id   AF-A0A946ZDI6-F1
#
_cell.length_a   1.000
_cell.length_b   1.000
_cell.length_c   1.000
_cell.angle_alpha   90.00
_cell.angle_beta   90.00
_cell.angle_gamma   90.00
#
_symmetry.space_group_name_H-M   'P 1'
#
loop_
_entity.id
_entity.type
_entity.pdbx_description
1 polymer ?
#
loop_
_entity_poly.entity_id
_entity_poly.type
_entity_poly.pdbx_seq_one_letter_code
_entity_poly.pdbx_strand_id
1 'polypeptide(L)'
;MSKSANTTPELGREYLLSDEDAIIKEMVNEMEDQMLRMYADEDKHMPRQVHTKSHGCVKGIFRIEPNLDEKYKKGVFKEPKEYHCWVRFSNANLPPESDKKKDIRGIAIKLMGVEGEKLLNGKRNEKTQDFLLMSSETFFSKNIKQFSPLLRAATAEDGKKLLLKYALTHLKVIMRLMKSRVKCDNPLNIPYWSTQPYRFGKEQDKAVKYYLEPSKENEILNEDVNEYSYLRINMAQTLNDHAQEFEFYVQFQNDPVAMPIEDPTVPWDSEFVQLATMVIPAQQFDSKEQMEFGENLSFNAWHSLPEHRPIGNFNRARKRAYVAMSKLRHEYNGVPDKEPRDSANFLDGTDIPKGSTIPPKIPTKGVIEMQAQVTVDCSKEIAFNFITSGAELPNWLKKVGKIPAALNAENMGKSYNQSGDQRIVYFDGGESVHEELLTFNPFANYSYKASKFTNVLKKFSDEAYSQVWFDTMDDQTRITWNYIYTAKNFLARFLLKFILGLIKY
;
A
#
# COMPACT_ATOMS: atom_id res chain seq x y z
N MET A 1 20.19 -1.12 -43.48
CA MET A 1 18.73 -1.30 -43.46
C MET A 1 18.42 -2.75 -43.85
N SER A 2 18.32 -3.64 -42.86
CA SER A 2 17.81 -5.00 -43.05
C SER A 2 16.30 -4.92 -42.92
N LYS A 3 15.57 -5.21 -44.01
CA LYS A 3 14.12 -5.41 -43.97
C LYS A 3 13.88 -6.64 -43.11
N SER A 4 13.38 -6.48 -41.89
CA SER A 4 12.94 -7.60 -41.06
C SER A 4 11.84 -8.33 -41.81
N ALA A 5 12.03 -9.63 -42.04
CA ALA A 5 11.03 -10.50 -42.63
C ALA A 5 9.68 -10.31 -41.92
N ASN A 6 8.61 -10.11 -42.70
CA ASN A 6 7.22 -10.24 -42.24
C ASN A 6 7.04 -11.66 -41.67
N THR A 7 7.36 -11.82 -40.39
CA THR A 7 7.10 -13.03 -39.65
C THR A 7 5.76 -12.83 -38.98
N THR A 8 4.77 -13.63 -39.38
CA THR A 8 3.48 -13.70 -38.72
C THR A 8 3.73 -13.92 -37.22
N PRO A 9 3.15 -13.11 -36.32
CA PRO A 9 3.26 -13.33 -34.89
C PRO A 9 2.85 -14.76 -34.50
N GLU A 10 3.62 -15.40 -33.63
CA GLU A 10 3.39 -16.76 -33.14
C GLU A 10 3.04 -16.73 -31.65
N LEU A 11 2.19 -17.66 -31.21
CA LEU A 11 1.84 -17.82 -29.80
C LEU A 11 3.11 -18.02 -28.97
N GLY A 12 3.17 -17.33 -27.84
CA GLY A 12 4.28 -17.39 -26.91
C GLY A 12 5.60 -16.80 -27.43
N ARG A 13 5.71 -16.33 -28.67
CA ARG A 13 7.02 -15.96 -29.23
C ARG A 13 7.44 -14.54 -28.81
N GLU A 14 8.69 -14.41 -28.38
CA GLU A 14 9.34 -13.11 -28.15
C GLU A 14 10.01 -12.58 -29.42
N TYR A 15 10.02 -11.26 -29.58
CA TYR A 15 10.63 -10.58 -30.72
C TYR A 15 11.57 -9.50 -30.19
N LEU A 16 12.87 -9.79 -30.22
CA LEU A 16 13.91 -8.92 -29.66
C LEU A 16 14.12 -7.70 -30.56
N LEU A 17 14.32 -6.54 -29.94
CA LEU A 17 14.76 -5.34 -30.64
C LEU A 17 16.29 -5.38 -30.82
N SER A 18 16.80 -4.97 -31.98
CA SER A 18 18.23 -5.04 -32.29
C SER A 18 19.14 -4.20 -31.37
N ASP A 19 18.57 -3.15 -30.79
CA ASP A 19 19.17 -2.15 -29.90
C ASP A 19 18.68 -2.30 -28.45
N GLU A 20 17.99 -3.40 -28.14
CA GLU A 20 17.38 -3.65 -26.83
C GLU A 20 18.37 -3.53 -25.67
N ASP A 21 19.52 -4.19 -25.77
CA ASP A 21 20.50 -4.20 -24.69
C ASP A 21 21.10 -2.83 -24.38
N ALA A 22 21.27 -2.00 -25.42
CA ALA A 22 21.75 -0.63 -25.29
C ALA A 22 20.71 0.24 -24.58
N ILE A 23 19.44 0.16 -25.02
CA ILE A 23 18.34 0.90 -24.39
C ILE A 23 18.18 0.51 -22.92
N ILE A 24 18.20 -0.79 -22.60
CA ILE A 24 18.09 -1.25 -21.21
C ILE A 24 19.27 -0.75 -20.38
N LYS A 25 20.49 -0.75 -20.93
CA LYS A 25 21.67 -0.22 -20.23
C LYS A 25 21.50 1.27 -19.91
N GLU A 26 21.07 2.07 -20.89
CA GLU A 26 20.82 3.50 -20.68
C GLU A 26 19.73 3.76 -19.64
N MET A 27 18.64 2.98 -19.67
CA MET A 27 17.57 3.09 -18.68
C MET A 27 18.07 2.80 -17.26
N VAL A 28 18.88 1.74 -17.08
CA VAL A 28 19.43 1.38 -15.77
C VAL A 28 20.37 2.47 -15.27
N ASN A 29 21.30 2.93 -16.10
CA ASN A 29 22.23 3.99 -15.74
C ASN A 29 21.49 5.26 -15.31
N GLU A 30 20.45 5.67 -16.05
CA GLU A 30 19.67 6.86 -15.70
C GLU A 30 18.92 6.69 -14.37
N MET A 31 18.41 5.49 -14.06
CA MET A 31 17.77 5.21 -12.77
C MET A 31 18.78 5.26 -11.61
N GLU A 32 19.99 4.71 -11.79
CA GLU A 32 21.08 4.78 -10.81
C GLU A 32 21.52 6.23 -10.60
N ASP A 33 21.79 6.96 -11.69
CA ASP A 33 22.21 8.36 -11.64
C ASP A 33 21.15 9.23 -10.96
N GLN A 34 19.85 8.98 -11.19
CA GLN A 34 18.79 9.70 -10.49
C GLN A 34 18.88 9.50 -8.97
N MET A 35 19.02 8.25 -8.52
CA MET A 35 19.08 7.94 -7.09
C MET A 35 20.32 8.54 -6.45
N LEU A 36 21.48 8.42 -7.11
CA LEU A 36 22.73 9.02 -6.64
C LEU A 36 22.66 10.56 -6.61
N ARG A 37 21.98 11.20 -7.56
CA ARG A 37 21.73 12.66 -7.52
C ARG A 37 20.81 13.07 -6.37
N MET A 38 19.73 12.33 -6.13
CA MET A 38 18.71 12.68 -5.12
C MET A 38 19.17 12.36 -3.69
N TYR A 39 20.01 11.34 -3.54
CA TYR A 39 20.52 10.83 -2.27
C TYR A 39 22.06 10.86 -2.28
N ALA A 40 22.65 11.98 -2.69
CA ALA A 40 24.10 12.19 -2.64
C ALA A 40 24.63 12.40 -1.20
N ASP A 41 23.72 12.59 -0.26
CA ASP A 41 23.99 12.84 1.16
C ASP A 41 23.93 11.51 1.91
N GLU A 42 25.11 10.99 2.30
CA GLU A 42 25.30 9.65 2.88
C GLU A 42 24.50 9.41 4.17
N ASP A 43 24.06 10.47 4.86
CA ASP A 43 23.26 10.37 6.08
C ASP A 43 21.78 10.02 5.83
N LYS A 44 21.33 9.98 4.56
CA LYS A 44 19.93 9.69 4.21
C LYS A 44 19.72 8.23 3.82
N HIS A 45 18.68 7.60 4.36
CA HIS A 45 18.22 6.32 3.83
C HIS A 45 17.77 6.44 2.36
N MET A 46 18.31 5.59 1.48
CA MET A 46 17.89 5.50 0.07
C MET A 46 16.66 4.60 -0.06
N PRO A 47 15.49 5.13 -0.47
CA PRO A 47 14.30 4.32 -0.70
C PRO A 47 14.35 3.68 -2.10
N ARG A 48 13.30 2.95 -2.47
CA ARG A 48 13.15 2.43 -3.84
C ARG A 48 12.94 3.55 -4.87
N GLN A 49 13.52 3.38 -6.07
CA GLN A 49 13.43 4.37 -7.15
C GLN A 49 12.03 4.50 -7.78
N VAL A 50 11.28 3.40 -7.83
CA VAL A 50 9.84 3.37 -8.08
C VAL A 50 9.18 2.53 -7.00
N HIS A 51 7.87 2.69 -6.83
CA HIS A 51 7.15 2.04 -5.74
C HIS A 51 7.70 2.47 -4.36
N THR A 52 8.12 3.74 -4.27
CA THR A 52 8.87 4.31 -3.15
C THR A 52 8.06 4.33 -1.87
N LYS A 53 6.82 4.83 -1.90
CA LYS A 53 5.96 4.87 -0.71
C LYS A 53 5.38 3.48 -0.45
N SER A 54 5.80 2.83 0.63
CA SER A 54 5.22 1.58 1.13
C SER A 54 3.98 1.86 1.97
N HIS A 55 2.91 1.10 1.76
CA HIS A 55 1.72 1.13 2.63
C HIS A 55 1.72 0.01 3.66
N GLY A 56 2.51 -1.04 3.44
CA GLY A 56 2.60 -2.18 4.35
C GLY A 56 3.26 -3.37 3.67
N CYS A 57 3.88 -4.23 4.48
CA CYS A 57 4.35 -5.55 4.10
C CYS A 57 3.70 -6.56 5.05
N VAL A 58 2.69 -7.26 4.57
CA VAL A 58 1.78 -8.07 5.38
C VAL A 58 2.02 -9.56 5.15
N LYS A 59 1.72 -10.37 6.15
CA LYS A 59 1.72 -11.83 6.06
C LYS A 59 0.48 -12.30 5.32
N GLY A 60 0.58 -13.40 4.60
CA GLY A 60 -0.54 -14.02 3.91
C GLY A 60 -0.31 -15.49 3.59
N ILE A 61 -1.35 -16.12 3.07
CA ILE A 61 -1.40 -17.50 2.61
C ILE A 61 -1.87 -17.48 1.15
N PHE A 62 -1.12 -18.12 0.27
CA PHE A 62 -1.47 -18.30 -1.13
C PHE A 62 -1.85 -19.76 -1.36
N ARG A 63 -3.14 -20.03 -1.48
CA ARG A 63 -3.73 -21.37 -1.58
C ARG A 63 -4.04 -21.70 -3.03
N ILE A 64 -3.39 -22.73 -3.57
CA ILE A 64 -3.70 -23.24 -4.92
C ILE A 64 -5.06 -23.93 -4.91
N GLU A 65 -5.88 -23.67 -5.92
CA GLU A 65 -7.19 -24.31 -6.04
C GLU A 65 -7.05 -25.85 -6.12
N PRO A 66 -7.86 -26.63 -5.37
CA PRO A 66 -7.65 -28.07 -5.25
C PRO A 66 -7.98 -28.85 -6.53
N ASN A 67 -8.88 -28.33 -7.35
CA ASN A 67 -9.45 -29.03 -8.51
C ASN A 67 -9.08 -28.37 -9.85
N LEU A 68 -7.85 -27.89 -9.98
CA LEU A 68 -7.37 -27.36 -11.26
C LEU A 68 -7.31 -28.45 -12.35
N ASP A 69 -7.71 -28.11 -13.57
CA ASP A 69 -7.45 -28.95 -14.74
C ASP A 69 -5.94 -29.20 -14.92
N GLU A 70 -5.56 -30.37 -15.43
CA GLU A 70 -4.15 -30.76 -15.65
C GLU A 70 -3.35 -29.73 -16.48
N LYS A 71 -4.01 -29.03 -17.41
CA LYS A 71 -3.37 -27.95 -18.20
C LYS A 71 -2.90 -26.76 -17.34
N TYR A 72 -3.52 -26.52 -16.18
CA TYR A 72 -3.20 -25.42 -15.27
C TYR A 72 -2.19 -25.80 -14.19
N LYS A 73 -1.89 -27.10 -14.02
CA LYS A 73 -0.94 -27.61 -13.02
C LYS A 73 0.52 -27.42 -13.44
N LYS A 74 1.00 -26.18 -13.47
CA LYS A 74 2.36 -25.80 -13.88
C LYS A 74 3.09 -25.02 -12.78
N GLY A 75 4.37 -25.30 -12.58
CA GLY A 75 5.22 -24.59 -11.61
C GLY A 75 4.64 -24.60 -10.20
N VAL A 76 4.34 -23.43 -9.63
CA VAL A 76 3.75 -23.32 -8.28
C VAL A 76 2.32 -23.84 -8.19
N PHE A 77 1.62 -23.96 -9.31
CA PHE A 77 0.23 -24.45 -9.36
C PHE A 77 0.13 -25.97 -9.53
N LYS A 78 1.26 -26.70 -9.47
CA LYS A 78 1.32 -28.12 -9.80
C LYS A 78 0.49 -28.99 -8.84
N GLU A 79 0.46 -28.63 -7.57
CA GLU A 79 -0.18 -29.41 -6.50
C GLU A 79 -1.08 -28.48 -5.66
N PRO A 80 -2.22 -28.97 -5.15
CA PRO A 80 -3.00 -28.28 -4.13
C PRO A 80 -2.13 -28.04 -2.89
N LYS A 81 -1.65 -26.81 -2.74
CA LYS A 81 -0.70 -26.42 -1.70
C LYS A 81 -1.01 -25.02 -1.21
N GLU A 82 -0.74 -24.79 0.06
CA GLU A 82 -0.67 -23.46 0.65
C GLU A 82 0.79 -23.02 0.74
N TYR A 83 1.07 -21.81 0.27
CA TYR A 83 2.34 -21.15 0.45
C TYR A 83 2.15 -19.97 1.41
N HIS A 84 2.95 -19.90 2.47
CA HIS A 84 3.09 -18.65 3.20
C HIS A 84 3.70 -17.58 2.28
N CYS A 85 3.24 -16.34 2.40
CA CYS A 85 3.73 -15.25 1.57
C CYS A 85 3.82 -13.91 2.30
N TRP A 86 4.80 -13.11 1.90
CA TRP A 86 4.85 -11.68 2.20
C TRP A 86 4.22 -10.88 1.06
N VAL A 87 3.36 -9.91 1.39
CA VAL A 87 2.63 -9.09 0.42
C VAL A 87 2.90 -7.62 0.68
N ARG A 88 3.50 -6.91 -0.28
CA ARG A 88 3.84 -5.49 -0.17
C ARG A 88 2.94 -4.62 -1.04
N PHE A 89 2.35 -3.59 -0.44
CA PHE A 89 1.52 -2.58 -1.11
C PHE A 89 2.28 -1.25 -1.23
N SER A 90 2.10 -0.52 -2.35
CA SER A 90 2.88 0.71 -2.59
C SER A 90 2.29 1.69 -3.60
N ASN A 91 2.78 2.94 -3.58
CA ASN A 91 2.59 3.94 -4.63
C ASN A 91 3.85 4.08 -5.49
N ALA A 92 3.69 4.28 -6.80
CA ALA A 92 4.78 4.25 -7.76
C ALA A 92 5.75 5.45 -7.70
N ASN A 93 5.29 6.66 -7.39
CA ASN A 93 6.07 7.88 -7.54
C ASN A 93 7.26 8.04 -6.57
N LEU A 94 8.30 8.73 -7.05
CA LEU A 94 9.44 9.25 -6.30
C LEU A 94 9.56 10.78 -6.54
N PRO A 95 9.74 11.63 -5.50
CA PRO A 95 9.65 11.31 -4.07
C PRO A 95 8.22 10.86 -3.69
N PRO A 96 8.03 10.24 -2.51
CA PRO A 96 6.71 9.87 -2.00
C PRO A 96 5.75 11.06 -2.01
N GLU A 97 4.51 10.81 -2.43
CA GLU A 97 3.44 11.82 -2.43
C GLU A 97 2.33 11.48 -1.42
N SER A 98 1.51 12.49 -1.13
CA SER A 98 0.26 12.30 -0.38
C SER A 98 -0.66 11.31 -1.11
N ASP A 99 -1.32 10.44 -0.34
CA ASP A 99 -2.24 9.43 -0.87
C ASP A 99 -3.48 10.03 -1.55
N LYS A 100 -3.74 11.32 -1.34
CA LYS A 100 -4.83 12.06 -2.02
C LYS A 100 -4.63 12.13 -3.53
N LYS A 101 -3.38 12.02 -4.00
CA LYS A 101 -3.05 12.07 -5.42
C LYS A 101 -3.31 10.71 -6.07
N LYS A 102 -3.76 10.73 -7.32
CA LYS A 102 -3.84 9.53 -8.15
C LYS A 102 -2.43 8.99 -8.40
N ASP A 103 -2.27 7.68 -8.32
CA ASP A 103 -1.00 7.03 -8.63
C ASP A 103 -1.25 5.61 -9.17
N ILE A 104 -0.22 4.99 -9.73
CA ILE A 104 -0.19 3.55 -9.96
C ILE A 104 0.06 2.89 -8.60
N ARG A 105 -0.81 1.97 -8.19
CA ARG A 105 -0.68 1.21 -6.95
C ARG A 105 -0.05 -0.14 -7.27
N GLY A 106 0.98 -0.54 -6.53
CA GLY A 106 1.65 -1.84 -6.70
C GLY A 106 1.26 -2.81 -5.60
N ILE A 107 1.16 -4.09 -5.98
CA ILE A 107 1.16 -5.23 -5.04
C ILE A 107 2.26 -6.20 -5.47
N ALA A 108 3.12 -6.59 -4.53
CA ALA A 108 4.16 -7.58 -4.76
C ALA A 108 3.98 -8.74 -3.78
N ILE A 109 3.88 -9.95 -4.29
CA ILE A 109 3.64 -11.18 -3.53
C ILE A 109 4.90 -12.02 -3.60
N LYS A 110 5.47 -12.39 -2.45
CA LYS A 110 6.61 -13.30 -2.36
C LYS A 110 6.17 -14.57 -1.66
N LEU A 111 6.00 -15.64 -2.43
CA LEU A 111 5.74 -16.98 -1.93
C LEU A 111 7.01 -17.56 -1.30
N MET A 112 6.87 -18.26 -0.18
CA MET A 112 7.95 -18.97 0.51
C MET A 112 7.74 -20.48 0.44
N GLY A 113 8.81 -21.27 0.61
CA GLY A 113 8.73 -22.74 0.49
C GLY A 113 8.50 -23.23 -0.95
N VAL A 114 8.91 -22.43 -1.95
CA VAL A 114 8.88 -22.78 -3.36
C VAL A 114 10.21 -23.44 -3.75
N GLU A 115 10.21 -24.77 -3.82
CA GLU A 115 11.38 -25.56 -4.21
C GLU A 115 11.71 -25.43 -5.72
N GLY A 116 12.94 -25.77 -6.11
CA GLY A 116 13.40 -25.75 -7.49
C GLY A 116 14.28 -24.54 -7.84
N GLU A 117 15.08 -24.66 -8.90
CA GLU A 117 16.01 -23.60 -9.30
C GLU A 117 15.27 -22.37 -9.84
N LYS A 118 15.64 -21.18 -9.36
CA LYS A 118 15.11 -19.89 -9.81
C LYS A 118 15.92 -19.31 -10.97
N LEU A 119 15.30 -18.44 -11.77
CA LEU A 119 15.91 -17.86 -12.97
C LEU A 119 16.97 -16.77 -12.70
N LEU A 120 17.05 -16.24 -11.49
CA LEU A 120 18.08 -15.27 -11.10
C LEU A 120 19.32 -15.98 -10.56
N ASN A 121 20.46 -15.81 -11.23
CA ASN A 121 21.72 -16.48 -10.86
C ASN A 121 22.10 -16.28 -9.39
N GLY A 122 22.00 -15.04 -8.87
CA GLY A 122 22.34 -14.73 -7.48
C GLY A 122 21.36 -15.28 -6.44
N LYS A 123 20.18 -15.75 -6.87
CA LYS A 123 19.11 -16.29 -6.01
C LYS A 123 18.64 -17.67 -6.49
N ARG A 124 19.49 -18.40 -7.23
CA ARG A 124 19.11 -19.64 -7.94
C ARG A 124 18.59 -20.73 -7.00
N ASN A 125 19.16 -20.82 -5.80
CA ASN A 125 18.83 -21.85 -4.81
C ASN A 125 17.87 -21.35 -3.72
N GLU A 126 17.37 -20.12 -3.84
CA GLU A 126 16.42 -19.58 -2.88
C GLU A 126 15.05 -20.24 -3.03
N LYS A 127 14.37 -20.39 -1.91
CA LYS A 127 13.09 -21.11 -1.80
C LYS A 127 11.88 -20.20 -1.87
N THR A 128 12.00 -19.08 -2.58
CA THR A 128 10.96 -18.05 -2.70
C THR A 128 10.64 -17.77 -4.17
N GLN A 129 9.44 -17.27 -4.46
CA GLN A 129 9.03 -16.84 -5.80
C GLN A 129 8.19 -15.58 -5.73
N ASP A 130 8.43 -14.65 -6.66
CA ASP A 130 7.76 -13.36 -6.68
C ASP A 130 6.73 -13.22 -7.82
N PHE A 131 5.55 -12.71 -7.49
CA PHE A 131 4.58 -12.17 -8.43
C PHE A 131 4.45 -10.66 -8.20
N LEU A 132 4.61 -9.87 -9.26
CA LEU A 132 4.56 -8.40 -9.19
C LEU A 132 3.42 -7.91 -10.07
N LEU A 133 2.47 -7.20 -9.46
CA LEU A 133 1.28 -6.69 -10.12
C LEU A 133 1.10 -5.19 -9.81
N MET A 134 0.25 -4.52 -10.59
CA MET A 134 -0.10 -3.12 -10.41
C MET A 134 -1.56 -2.86 -10.74
N SER A 135 -2.09 -1.73 -10.29
CA SER A 135 -3.49 -1.31 -10.48
C SER A 135 -3.83 -0.85 -11.90
N SER A 136 -3.21 -1.45 -12.91
CA SER A 136 -3.41 -1.13 -14.32
C SER A 136 -3.23 -2.37 -15.18
N GLU A 137 -4.28 -2.76 -15.90
CA GLU A 137 -4.28 -3.88 -16.84
C GLU A 137 -3.24 -3.71 -17.96
N THR A 138 -3.12 -2.49 -18.48
CA THR A 138 -2.20 -2.14 -19.57
C THR A 138 -1.10 -1.21 -19.11
N PHE A 139 0.05 -1.26 -19.76
CA PHE A 139 1.11 -0.27 -19.58
C PHE A 139 0.88 0.95 -20.47
N PHE A 140 1.53 2.06 -20.17
CA PHE A 140 1.36 3.30 -20.94
C PHE A 140 2.28 3.41 -22.16
N SER A 141 3.36 2.62 -22.21
CA SER A 141 4.32 2.58 -23.32
C SER A 141 4.28 1.25 -24.06
N LYS A 142 4.35 1.30 -25.39
CA LYS A 142 4.29 0.12 -26.27
C LYS A 142 5.48 -0.80 -26.17
N ASN A 143 6.66 -0.26 -25.86
CA ASN A 143 7.90 -1.03 -25.69
C ASN A 143 8.93 -0.12 -25.01
N ILE A 144 10.09 -0.70 -24.70
CA ILE A 144 11.22 0.04 -24.09
C ILE A 144 11.74 1.21 -24.94
N LYS A 145 11.63 1.19 -26.28
CA LYS A 145 12.02 2.33 -27.14
C LYS A 145 11.15 3.55 -26.90
N GLN A 146 9.84 3.34 -26.72
CA GLN A 146 8.92 4.42 -26.40
C GLN A 146 9.07 4.88 -24.94
N PHE A 147 9.41 3.96 -24.03
CA PHE A 147 9.52 4.24 -22.60
C PHE A 147 10.82 4.96 -22.21
N SER A 148 11.97 4.56 -22.75
CA SER A 148 13.29 5.10 -22.35
C SER A 148 13.37 6.65 -22.40
N PRO A 149 12.88 7.34 -23.45
CA PRO A 149 12.89 8.80 -23.47
C PRO A 149 11.95 9.44 -22.43
N LEU A 150 10.83 8.78 -22.09
CA LEU A 150 9.95 9.24 -21.02
C LEU A 150 10.60 9.05 -19.65
N LEU A 151 11.25 7.91 -19.42
CA LEU A 151 12.01 7.65 -18.20
C LEU A 151 13.07 8.75 -18.02
N ARG A 152 13.93 8.96 -19.01
CA ARG A 152 14.95 10.02 -18.97
C ARG A 152 14.34 11.40 -18.72
N ALA A 153 13.23 11.73 -19.38
CA ALA A 153 12.55 13.00 -19.13
C ALA A 153 12.07 13.12 -17.67
N ALA A 154 11.57 12.04 -17.08
CA ALA A 154 11.07 12.02 -15.71
C ALA A 154 12.17 12.05 -14.63
N THR A 155 13.39 11.63 -14.95
CA THR A 155 14.45 11.40 -13.96
C THR A 155 15.64 12.36 -14.08
N ALA A 156 15.86 12.97 -15.25
CA ALA A 156 16.95 13.89 -15.49
C ALA A 156 16.86 15.17 -14.64
N GLU A 157 18.01 15.80 -14.39
CA GLU A 157 18.12 17.03 -13.61
C GLU A 157 17.31 18.20 -14.23
N ASP A 158 17.33 18.33 -15.57
CA ASP A 158 16.51 19.28 -16.32
C ASP A 158 15.13 18.70 -16.73
N GLY A 159 14.67 17.67 -16.01
CA GLY A 159 13.55 16.81 -16.36
C GLY A 159 12.24 17.54 -16.66
N LYS A 160 11.93 18.66 -15.97
CA LYS A 160 10.71 19.45 -16.25
C LYS A 160 10.64 19.93 -17.71
N LYS A 161 11.77 20.38 -18.28
CA LYS A 161 11.84 20.85 -19.68
C LYS A 161 11.72 19.67 -20.65
N LEU A 162 12.39 18.56 -20.35
CA LEU A 162 12.31 17.35 -21.15
C LEU A 162 10.90 16.72 -21.14
N LEU A 163 10.24 16.69 -19.99
CA LEU A 163 8.86 16.22 -19.84
C LEU A 163 7.89 17.08 -20.64
N LEU A 164 8.03 18.41 -20.59
CA LEU A 164 7.19 19.30 -21.40
C LEU A 164 7.37 19.02 -22.91
N LYS A 165 8.62 18.91 -23.38
CA LYS A 165 8.93 18.57 -24.78
C LYS A 165 8.40 17.19 -25.17
N TYR A 166 8.54 16.20 -24.30
CA TYR A 166 8.03 14.85 -24.52
C TYR A 166 6.50 14.86 -24.60
N ALA A 167 5.82 15.52 -23.67
CA ALA A 167 4.36 15.59 -23.61
C ALA A 167 3.75 16.23 -24.86
N LEU A 168 4.39 17.27 -25.42
CA LEU A 168 3.97 17.91 -26.67
C LEU A 168 4.06 16.99 -27.89
N THR A 169 4.95 16.00 -27.87
CA THR A 169 5.21 15.11 -29.01
C THR A 169 4.61 13.71 -28.83
N HIS A 170 4.29 13.31 -27.60
CA HIS A 170 3.86 11.95 -27.23
C HIS A 170 2.55 11.94 -26.43
N LEU A 171 1.58 12.78 -26.82
CA LEU A 171 0.32 12.96 -26.09
C LEU A 171 -0.43 11.65 -25.80
N LYS A 172 -0.40 10.67 -26.73
CA LYS A 172 -1.02 9.34 -26.52
C LYS A 172 -0.39 8.56 -25.36
N VAL A 173 0.92 8.66 -25.16
CA VAL A 173 1.62 8.02 -24.03
C VAL A 173 1.21 8.68 -22.73
N ILE A 174 1.19 10.02 -22.70
CA ILE A 174 0.78 10.79 -21.53
C ILE A 174 -0.68 10.50 -21.15
N MET A 175 -1.59 10.44 -22.13
CA MET A 175 -2.99 10.08 -21.88
C MET A 175 -3.12 8.69 -21.27
N ARG A 176 -2.38 7.68 -21.76
CA ARG A 176 -2.37 6.34 -21.17
C ARG A 176 -1.77 6.32 -19.76
N LEU A 177 -0.68 7.06 -19.52
CA LEU A 177 -0.09 7.19 -18.19
C LEU A 177 -1.06 7.83 -17.19
N MET A 178 -1.80 8.87 -17.61
CA MET A 178 -2.82 9.47 -16.75
C MET A 178 -3.99 8.52 -16.48
N LYS A 179 -4.34 7.65 -17.45
CA LYS A 179 -5.38 6.62 -17.30
C LYS A 179 -4.95 5.48 -16.36
N SER A 180 -3.66 5.12 -16.33
CA SER A 180 -3.16 4.07 -15.43
C SER A 180 -3.07 4.50 -13.96
N ARG A 181 -3.20 5.80 -13.66
CA ARG A 181 -3.19 6.34 -12.30
C ARG A 181 -4.59 6.30 -11.70
N VAL A 182 -4.74 5.61 -10.57
CA VAL A 182 -6.01 5.41 -9.88
C VAL A 182 -6.06 6.17 -8.55
N LYS A 183 -7.27 6.57 -8.16
CA LYS A 183 -7.58 6.91 -6.77
C LYS A 183 -8.19 5.66 -6.14
N CYS A 184 -7.77 5.31 -4.94
CA CYS A 184 -8.40 4.28 -4.14
C CYS A 184 -8.48 4.77 -2.70
N ASP A 185 -9.43 4.26 -1.94
CA ASP A 185 -9.58 4.57 -0.52
C ASP A 185 -8.87 3.52 0.35
N ASN A 186 -8.75 2.28 -0.17
CA ASN A 186 -7.99 1.19 0.41
C ASN A 186 -7.27 0.37 -0.67
N PRO A 187 -5.97 0.08 -0.56
CA PRO A 187 -5.27 -0.85 -1.45
C PRO A 187 -5.83 -2.28 -1.40
N LEU A 188 -6.48 -2.69 -0.31
CA LEU A 188 -7.07 -4.02 -0.17
C LEU A 188 -8.34 -4.22 -1.02
N ASN A 189 -8.87 -3.14 -1.60
CA ASN A 189 -10.15 -3.14 -2.31
C ASN A 189 -10.04 -2.66 -3.77
N ILE A 190 -8.93 -2.96 -4.43
CA ILE A 190 -8.76 -2.71 -5.87
C ILE A 190 -8.16 -3.92 -6.59
N PRO A 191 -8.46 -4.10 -7.88
CA PRO A 191 -7.81 -5.10 -8.70
C PRO A 191 -6.35 -4.79 -9.04
N TYR A 192 -5.59 -5.84 -9.32
CA TYR A 192 -4.20 -5.77 -9.76
C TYR A 192 -3.89 -6.71 -10.92
N TRP A 193 -3.05 -6.28 -11.85
CA TRP A 193 -2.64 -7.05 -13.03
C TRP A 193 -1.12 -7.16 -13.10
N SER A 194 -0.63 -8.28 -13.63
CA SER A 194 0.79 -8.42 -13.95
C SER A 194 1.25 -7.45 -15.03
N THR A 195 0.30 -6.97 -15.85
CA THR A 195 0.43 -6.07 -17.01
C THR A 195 1.28 -6.65 -18.16
N GLN A 196 2.44 -7.21 -17.81
CA GLN A 196 3.38 -7.88 -18.69
C GLN A 196 3.09 -9.39 -18.75
N PRO A 197 3.42 -10.05 -19.87
CA PRO A 197 3.19 -11.47 -20.06
C PRO A 197 4.29 -12.36 -19.44
N TYR A 198 3.93 -13.60 -19.12
CA TYR A 198 4.78 -14.62 -18.53
C TYR A 198 4.64 -15.92 -19.32
N ARG A 199 5.66 -16.78 -19.28
CA ARG A 199 5.52 -18.20 -19.61
C ARG A 199 4.57 -18.88 -18.64
N PHE A 200 3.94 -19.94 -19.12
CA PHE A 200 3.14 -20.83 -18.30
C PHE A 200 3.44 -22.29 -18.66
N GLY A 201 4.38 -22.89 -17.92
CA GLY A 201 4.92 -24.22 -18.22
C GLY A 201 6.22 -24.18 -19.03
N LYS A 202 6.60 -25.34 -19.57
CA LYS A 202 7.84 -25.51 -20.35
C LYS A 202 7.63 -25.27 -21.83
N GLU A 203 6.37 -25.24 -22.24
CA GLU A 203 5.93 -25.05 -23.61
C GLU A 203 6.19 -23.61 -24.08
N GLN A 204 6.85 -23.46 -25.24
CA GLN A 204 7.24 -22.14 -25.77
C GLN A 204 6.09 -21.37 -26.44
N ASP A 205 4.93 -22.00 -26.61
CA ASP A 205 3.73 -21.41 -27.19
C ASP A 205 2.71 -20.96 -26.13
N LYS A 206 3.01 -21.16 -24.83
CA LYS A 206 2.12 -20.77 -23.73
C LYS A 206 2.60 -19.47 -23.08
N ALA A 207 1.83 -18.41 -23.28
CA ALA A 207 1.99 -17.13 -22.62
C ALA A 207 0.72 -16.76 -21.87
N VAL A 208 0.90 -16.14 -20.71
CA VAL A 208 -0.19 -15.72 -19.83
C VAL A 208 0.01 -14.32 -19.28
N LYS A 209 -1.08 -13.69 -18.83
CA LYS A 209 -1.06 -12.58 -17.86
C LYS A 209 -1.76 -13.03 -16.59
N TYR A 210 -1.37 -12.44 -15.45
CA TYR A 210 -2.01 -12.71 -14.16
C TYR A 210 -2.87 -11.53 -13.73
N TYR A 211 -3.92 -11.84 -12.98
CA TYR A 211 -4.88 -10.89 -12.44
C TYR A 211 -5.22 -11.28 -11.00
N LEU A 212 -5.40 -10.28 -10.15
CA LEU A 212 -5.74 -10.45 -8.75
C LEU A 212 -6.94 -9.56 -8.47
N GLU A 213 -8.07 -10.17 -8.13
CA GLU A 213 -9.33 -9.49 -7.79
C GLU A 213 -9.56 -9.59 -6.29
N PRO A 214 -9.94 -8.50 -5.59
CA PRO A 214 -10.39 -8.60 -4.21
C PRO A 214 -11.77 -9.30 -4.16
N SER A 215 -11.94 -10.20 -3.20
CA SER A 215 -13.23 -10.85 -2.96
C SER A 215 -14.32 -9.81 -2.66
N LYS A 216 -15.52 -10.05 -3.19
CA LYS A 216 -16.70 -9.19 -2.94
C LYS A 216 -17.20 -9.28 -1.50
N GLU A 217 -16.81 -10.33 -0.79
CA GLU A 217 -17.17 -10.56 0.62
C GLU A 217 -16.22 -9.82 1.57
N ASN A 218 -15.15 -9.19 1.05
CA ASN A 218 -14.23 -8.41 1.87
C ASN A 218 -14.95 -7.24 2.53
N GLU A 219 -14.84 -7.19 3.86
CA GLU A 219 -15.24 -6.03 4.66
C GLU A 219 -14.06 -5.07 4.75
N ILE A 220 -14.28 -3.81 4.34
CA ILE A 220 -13.25 -2.77 4.24
C ILE A 220 -13.62 -1.60 5.13
N LEU A 221 -12.68 -1.18 5.98
CA LEU A 221 -12.81 0.00 6.83
C LEU A 221 -12.00 1.16 6.23
N ASN A 222 -12.67 2.29 6.01
CA ASN A 222 -12.09 3.54 5.47
C ASN A 222 -12.65 4.75 6.24
N GLU A 223 -12.25 4.91 7.49
CA GLU A 223 -12.78 6.01 8.30
C GLU A 223 -12.17 7.37 7.93
N ASP A 224 -10.99 7.40 7.28
CA ASP A 224 -10.37 8.62 6.80
C ASP A 224 -9.74 8.48 5.40
N VAL A 225 -9.84 9.55 4.62
CA VAL A 225 -9.20 9.70 3.30
C VAL A 225 -8.49 11.06 3.16
N ASN A 226 -8.25 11.73 4.30
CA ASN A 226 -7.74 13.09 4.37
C ASN A 226 -6.34 13.17 4.99
N GLU A 227 -5.86 12.12 5.66
CA GLU A 227 -4.49 12.03 6.13
C GLU A 227 -3.50 11.93 4.96
N TYR A 228 -2.23 12.30 5.21
CA TYR A 228 -1.21 12.23 4.18
C TYR A 228 -0.93 10.78 3.73
N SER A 229 -1.03 9.83 4.68
CA SER A 229 -0.76 8.39 4.49
C SER A 229 -2.00 7.53 4.73
N TYR A 230 -3.19 8.02 4.39
CA TYR A 230 -4.45 7.35 4.73
C TYR A 230 -4.55 5.92 4.17
N LEU A 231 -3.85 5.57 3.08
CA LEU A 231 -3.91 4.21 2.53
C LEU A 231 -3.34 3.18 3.50
N ARG A 232 -2.22 3.49 4.16
CA ARG A 232 -1.63 2.64 5.21
C ARG A 232 -2.53 2.57 6.44
N ILE A 233 -3.11 3.71 6.84
CA ILE A 233 -4.02 3.79 7.99
C ILE A 233 -5.24 2.90 7.75
N ASN A 234 -5.90 3.02 6.59
CA ASN A 234 -7.08 2.23 6.25
C ASN A 234 -6.76 0.73 6.10
N MET A 235 -5.56 0.38 5.62
CA MET A 235 -5.10 -1.01 5.66
C MET A 235 -4.94 -1.52 7.08
N ALA A 236 -4.30 -0.74 7.97
CA ALA A 236 -4.11 -1.12 9.37
C ALA A 236 -5.46 -1.24 10.11
N GLN A 237 -6.41 -0.35 9.84
CA GLN A 237 -7.78 -0.44 10.32
C GLN A 237 -8.45 -1.74 9.90
N THR A 238 -8.46 -1.99 8.60
CA THR A 238 -9.14 -3.14 8.02
C THR A 238 -8.52 -4.43 8.52
N LEU A 239 -7.20 -4.56 8.44
CA LEU A 239 -6.50 -5.78 8.83
C LEU A 239 -6.42 -5.97 10.33
N ASN A 240 -6.74 -5.00 11.18
CA ASN A 240 -6.70 -5.20 12.63
C ASN A 240 -7.60 -6.38 13.06
N ASP A 241 -8.77 -6.55 12.44
CA ASP A 241 -9.73 -7.60 12.79
C ASP A 241 -10.50 -8.20 11.58
N HIS A 242 -10.21 -7.78 10.34
CA HIS A 242 -10.80 -8.35 9.13
C HIS A 242 -9.74 -8.96 8.21
N ALA A 243 -9.76 -10.29 8.09
CA ALA A 243 -9.03 -10.98 7.02
C ALA A 243 -9.56 -10.54 5.65
N GLN A 244 -8.68 -10.55 4.65
CA GLN A 244 -8.98 -10.13 3.28
C GLN A 244 -8.62 -11.25 2.32
N GLU A 245 -9.49 -11.50 1.36
CA GLU A 245 -9.27 -12.51 0.32
C GLU A 245 -9.13 -11.87 -1.06
N PHE A 246 -8.27 -12.46 -1.88
CA PHE A 246 -8.13 -12.12 -3.28
C PHE A 246 -8.13 -13.39 -4.12
N GLU A 247 -8.90 -13.43 -5.21
CA GLU A 247 -8.80 -14.51 -6.18
C GLU A 247 -7.70 -14.20 -7.21
N PHE A 248 -6.80 -15.15 -7.43
CA PHE A 248 -5.67 -15.04 -8.36
C PHE A 248 -5.98 -15.80 -9.65
N TYR A 249 -6.12 -15.05 -10.73
CA TYR A 249 -6.49 -15.55 -12.06
C TYR A 249 -5.33 -15.54 -13.05
N VAL A 250 -5.51 -16.33 -14.10
CA VAL A 250 -4.67 -16.35 -15.29
C VAL A 250 -5.50 -16.11 -16.55
N GLN A 251 -4.95 -15.38 -17.51
CA GLN A 251 -5.46 -15.22 -18.88
C GLN A 251 -4.44 -15.76 -19.88
N PHE A 252 -4.87 -16.62 -20.79
CA PHE A 252 -4.01 -17.21 -21.82
C PHE A 252 -3.97 -16.39 -23.11
N GLN A 253 -2.81 -16.34 -23.76
CA GLN A 253 -2.70 -15.80 -25.10
C GLN A 253 -3.38 -16.74 -26.10
N ASN A 254 -4.45 -16.29 -26.75
CA ASN A 254 -5.20 -17.07 -27.75
C ASN A 254 -4.92 -16.61 -29.19
N ASP A 255 -4.54 -15.34 -29.37
CA ASP A 255 -4.22 -14.74 -30.67
C ASP A 255 -2.94 -13.91 -30.56
N PRO A 256 -1.84 -14.25 -31.27
CA PRO A 256 -0.57 -13.56 -31.14
C PRO A 256 -0.54 -12.15 -31.76
N VAL A 257 -1.52 -11.82 -32.61
CA VAL A 257 -1.69 -10.49 -33.21
C VAL A 257 -2.53 -9.60 -32.30
N ALA A 258 -3.66 -10.10 -31.81
CA ALA A 258 -4.55 -9.34 -30.93
C ALA A 258 -4.02 -9.24 -29.48
N MET A 259 -3.23 -10.20 -29.02
CA MET A 259 -2.63 -10.25 -27.69
C MET A 259 -1.10 -10.25 -27.78
N PRO A 260 -0.47 -9.15 -28.24
CA PRO A 260 0.97 -9.11 -28.49
C PRO A 260 1.78 -9.21 -27.20
N ILE A 261 2.86 -10.00 -27.23
CA ILE A 261 3.80 -10.13 -26.10
C ILE A 261 4.63 -8.85 -25.89
N GLU A 262 5.02 -8.20 -26.99
CA GLU A 262 5.94 -7.06 -26.95
C GLU A 262 5.23 -5.70 -26.77
N ASP A 263 3.88 -5.64 -26.84
CA ASP A 263 3.08 -4.42 -26.68
C ASP A 263 2.06 -4.54 -25.51
N PRO A 264 2.45 -4.19 -24.27
CA PRO A 264 1.57 -4.24 -23.10
C PRO A 264 0.56 -3.09 -23.05
N THR A 265 0.45 -2.24 -24.09
CA THR A 265 -0.64 -1.24 -24.17
C THR A 265 -1.96 -1.88 -24.61
N VAL A 266 -1.93 -3.15 -25.00
CA VAL A 266 -3.09 -3.91 -25.46
C VAL A 266 -3.61 -4.82 -24.32
N PRO A 267 -4.88 -4.64 -23.91
CA PRO A 267 -5.53 -5.55 -22.95
C PRO A 267 -5.75 -6.92 -23.60
N TRP A 268 -5.79 -7.99 -22.80
CA TRP A 268 -6.13 -9.34 -23.31
C TRP A 268 -7.56 -9.65 -22.91
N ASP A 269 -8.37 -10.12 -23.86
CA ASP A 269 -9.80 -10.38 -23.69
C ASP A 269 -10.13 -11.88 -23.53
N SER A 270 -9.13 -12.72 -23.30
CA SER A 270 -9.32 -14.14 -22.99
C SER A 270 -9.92 -14.34 -21.60
N GLU A 271 -10.52 -15.51 -21.40
CA GLU A 271 -11.14 -15.90 -20.13
C GLU A 271 -10.17 -15.84 -18.95
N PHE A 272 -10.66 -15.33 -17.81
CA PHE A 272 -9.99 -15.44 -16.52
C PHE A 272 -10.25 -16.80 -15.91
N VAL A 273 -9.19 -17.55 -15.62
CA VAL A 273 -9.26 -18.84 -14.92
C VAL A 273 -8.63 -18.69 -13.55
N GLN A 274 -9.37 -18.97 -12.49
CA GLN A 274 -8.86 -18.91 -11.12
C GLN A 274 -7.86 -20.04 -10.89
N LEU A 275 -6.66 -19.69 -10.40
CA LEU A 275 -5.59 -20.64 -10.07
C LEU A 275 -5.38 -20.79 -8.57
N ALA A 276 -5.66 -19.74 -7.81
CA ALA A 276 -5.42 -19.71 -6.39
C ALA A 276 -6.29 -18.66 -5.71
N THR A 277 -6.38 -18.75 -4.38
CA THR A 277 -6.93 -17.74 -3.50
C THR A 277 -5.82 -17.28 -2.55
N MET A 278 -5.58 -15.97 -2.47
CA MET A 278 -4.67 -15.36 -1.51
C MET A 278 -5.46 -14.81 -0.32
N VAL A 279 -5.16 -15.29 0.88
CA VAL A 279 -5.75 -14.82 2.14
C VAL A 279 -4.71 -14.01 2.90
N ILE A 280 -5.05 -12.77 3.23
CA ILE A 280 -4.30 -11.92 4.16
C ILE A 280 -5.06 -11.98 5.49
N PRO A 281 -4.58 -12.71 6.51
CA PRO A 281 -5.26 -12.80 7.78
C PRO A 281 -5.26 -11.45 8.51
N ALA A 282 -6.17 -11.30 9.48
CA ALA A 282 -6.16 -10.16 10.39
C ALA A 282 -4.81 -10.09 11.11
N GLN A 283 -4.18 -8.92 11.16
CA GLN A 283 -2.87 -8.72 11.75
C GLN A 283 -2.60 -7.23 12.00
N GLN A 284 -1.71 -6.96 12.94
CA GLN A 284 -1.01 -5.69 13.04
C GLN A 284 0.31 -5.80 12.27
N PHE A 285 0.56 -4.90 11.33
CA PHE A 285 1.72 -4.97 10.43
C PHE A 285 2.60 -3.71 10.44
N ASP A 286 2.13 -2.64 11.06
CA ASP A 286 2.66 -1.30 10.89
C ASP A 286 3.64 -0.90 12.01
N SER A 287 4.23 -1.89 12.69
CA SER A 287 5.36 -1.73 13.61
C SER A 287 6.61 -1.28 12.86
N LYS A 288 7.57 -0.67 13.57
CA LYS A 288 8.82 -0.19 12.96
C LYS A 288 9.58 -1.35 12.32
N GLU A 289 9.68 -2.47 13.03
CA GLU A 289 10.45 -3.64 12.63
C GLU A 289 9.89 -4.28 11.35
N GLN A 290 8.55 -4.41 11.26
CA GLN A 290 7.92 -5.01 10.08
C GLN A 290 7.93 -4.06 8.87
N MET A 291 7.79 -2.75 9.11
CA MET A 291 7.95 -1.74 8.06
C MET A 291 9.39 -1.70 7.53
N GLU A 292 10.39 -1.79 8.40
CA GLU A 292 11.81 -1.87 8.02
C GLU A 292 12.13 -3.18 7.29
N PHE A 293 11.61 -4.30 7.77
CA PHE A 293 11.69 -5.58 7.06
C PHE A 293 11.11 -5.46 5.64
N GLY A 294 9.92 -4.89 5.51
CA GLY A 294 9.28 -4.65 4.22
C GLY A 294 10.04 -3.67 3.34
N GLU A 295 10.66 -2.63 3.92
CA GLU A 295 11.52 -1.70 3.20
C GLU A 295 12.77 -2.42 2.67
N ASN A 296 13.34 -3.35 3.42
CA ASN A 296 14.55 -4.06 3.04
C ASN A 296 14.30 -5.27 2.12
N LEU A 297 13.07 -5.81 2.08
CA LEU A 297 12.72 -6.95 1.23
C LEU A 297 12.77 -6.61 -0.28
N SER A 298 13.47 -7.43 -1.06
CA SER A 298 13.58 -7.23 -2.51
C SER A 298 12.68 -8.18 -3.30
N PHE A 299 12.01 -7.64 -4.32
CA PHE A 299 11.09 -8.35 -5.20
C PHE A 299 11.58 -8.25 -6.64
N ASN A 300 11.51 -9.34 -7.41
CA ASN A 300 11.86 -9.32 -8.83
C ASN A 300 11.03 -10.37 -9.59
N ALA A 301 10.35 -9.98 -10.67
CA ALA A 301 9.53 -10.92 -11.45
C ALA A 301 10.33 -12.12 -12.02
N TRP A 302 11.64 -11.97 -12.22
CA TRP A 302 12.53 -13.05 -12.63
C TRP A 302 12.98 -13.94 -11.46
N HIS A 303 12.64 -13.59 -10.23
CA HIS A 303 12.78 -14.46 -9.08
C HIS A 303 11.65 -15.48 -9.06
N SER A 304 11.69 -16.39 -10.02
CA SER A 304 10.61 -17.32 -10.31
C SER A 304 11.15 -18.63 -10.87
N LEU A 305 10.32 -19.67 -10.80
CA LEU A 305 10.56 -20.92 -11.49
C LEU A 305 10.56 -20.72 -13.01
N PRO A 306 11.29 -21.54 -13.79
CA PRO A 306 11.32 -21.46 -15.25
C PRO A 306 9.93 -21.52 -15.90
N GLU A 307 9.00 -22.27 -15.30
CA GLU A 307 7.60 -22.39 -15.73
C GLU A 307 6.84 -21.07 -15.69
N HIS A 308 7.31 -20.09 -14.92
CA HIS A 308 6.73 -18.75 -14.80
C HIS A 308 7.68 -17.67 -15.33
N ARG A 309 8.57 -18.01 -16.27
CA ARG A 309 9.56 -17.06 -16.81
C ARG A 309 8.87 -15.79 -17.37
N PRO A 310 9.20 -14.59 -16.88
CA PRO A 310 8.72 -13.35 -17.50
C PRO A 310 9.16 -13.23 -18.97
N ILE A 311 8.28 -12.79 -19.87
CA ILE A 311 8.57 -12.62 -21.30
C ILE A 311 8.19 -11.23 -21.82
N GLY A 312 8.77 -10.81 -22.95
CA GLY A 312 8.60 -9.49 -23.56
C GLY A 312 9.67 -8.48 -23.13
N ASN A 313 9.89 -7.46 -23.96
CA ASN A 313 10.98 -6.47 -23.81
C ASN A 313 10.99 -5.76 -22.45
N PHE A 314 9.83 -5.41 -21.90
CA PHE A 314 9.76 -4.81 -20.57
C PHE A 314 10.18 -5.79 -19.48
N ASN A 315 9.82 -7.07 -19.56
CA ASN A 315 10.27 -8.04 -18.58
C ASN A 315 11.78 -8.26 -18.66
N ARG A 316 12.36 -8.32 -19.87
CA ARG A 316 13.82 -8.39 -20.06
C ARG A 316 14.52 -7.16 -19.47
N ALA A 317 13.96 -5.96 -19.64
CA ALA A 317 14.42 -4.73 -18.99
C ALA A 317 14.30 -4.78 -17.45
N ARG A 318 13.14 -5.22 -16.93
CA ARG A 318 12.88 -5.39 -15.49
C ARG A 318 13.91 -6.30 -14.84
N LYS A 319 14.35 -7.38 -15.51
CA LYS A 319 15.42 -8.25 -14.98
C LYS A 319 16.64 -7.44 -14.54
N ARG A 320 17.16 -6.61 -15.45
CA ARG A 320 18.39 -5.83 -15.27
C ARG A 320 18.17 -4.67 -14.30
N ALA A 321 17.09 -3.93 -14.47
CA ALA A 321 16.76 -2.79 -13.61
C ALA A 321 16.54 -3.21 -12.15
N TYR A 322 15.75 -4.26 -11.89
CA TYR A 322 15.47 -4.67 -10.51
C TYR A 322 16.72 -5.23 -9.81
N VAL A 323 17.59 -5.96 -10.53
CA VAL A 323 18.87 -6.43 -9.97
C VAL A 323 19.78 -5.25 -9.63
N ALA A 324 19.95 -4.30 -10.55
CA ALA A 324 20.80 -3.13 -10.37
C ALA A 324 20.30 -2.23 -9.22
N MET A 325 19.03 -1.84 -9.25
CA MET A 325 18.45 -0.95 -8.24
C MET A 325 18.34 -1.59 -6.85
N SER A 326 18.11 -2.91 -6.77
CA SER A 326 18.18 -3.64 -5.51
C SER A 326 19.59 -3.56 -4.93
N LYS A 327 20.59 -3.92 -5.73
CA LYS A 327 22.00 -3.89 -5.33
C LYS A 327 22.42 -2.50 -4.86
N LEU A 328 22.17 -1.46 -5.66
CA LEU A 328 22.51 -0.07 -5.34
C LEU A 328 21.92 0.34 -3.98
N ARG A 329 20.63 0.10 -3.77
CA ARG A 329 19.93 0.47 -2.54
C ARG A 329 20.47 -0.28 -1.31
N HIS A 330 20.73 -1.57 -1.44
CA HIS A 330 21.26 -2.40 -0.36
C HIS A 330 22.70 -2.00 0.00
N GLU A 331 23.56 -1.75 -0.99
CA GLU A 331 24.93 -1.28 -0.78
C GLU A 331 24.95 0.10 -0.15
N TYR A 332 24.15 1.03 -0.66
CA TYR A 332 24.04 2.39 -0.12
C TYR A 332 23.57 2.38 1.33
N ASN A 333 22.52 1.60 1.65
CA ASN A 333 21.95 1.56 3.00
C ASN A 333 22.73 0.66 3.97
N GLY A 334 23.77 -0.05 3.52
CA GLY A 334 24.50 -1.01 4.35
C GLY A 334 23.66 -2.21 4.83
N VAL A 335 22.57 -2.55 4.12
CA VAL A 335 21.64 -3.62 4.50
C VAL A 335 21.81 -4.81 3.56
N PRO A 336 21.97 -6.06 4.05
CA PRO A 336 22.13 -7.22 3.18
C PRO A 336 20.84 -7.56 2.41
N ASP A 337 20.96 -7.94 1.13
CA ASP A 337 19.87 -8.55 0.35
C ASP A 337 19.70 -10.01 0.81
N LYS A 338 18.62 -10.29 1.54
CA LYS A 338 18.30 -11.61 2.07
C LYS A 338 16.87 -12.00 1.73
N GLU A 339 16.69 -13.24 1.28
CA GLU A 339 15.36 -13.82 1.13
C GLU A 339 14.81 -14.28 2.50
N PRO A 340 13.49 -14.12 2.74
CA PRO A 340 12.85 -14.65 3.93
C PRO A 340 12.75 -16.18 3.85
N ARG A 341 12.67 -16.80 5.02
CA ARG A 341 12.48 -18.24 5.15
C ARG A 341 11.11 -18.52 5.72
N ASP A 342 10.51 -19.60 5.21
CA ASP A 342 9.28 -20.12 5.74
C ASP A 342 9.50 -20.76 7.12
N SER A 343 8.47 -20.72 7.96
CA SER A 343 8.48 -21.33 9.28
C SER A 343 7.07 -21.69 9.74
N ALA A 344 6.96 -22.68 10.64
CA ALA A 344 5.67 -23.09 11.20
C ALA A 344 4.98 -21.97 12.02
N ASN A 345 5.77 -21.04 12.55
CA ASN A 345 5.32 -19.90 13.34
C ASN A 345 5.18 -18.61 12.53
N PHE A 346 5.19 -18.70 11.19
CA PHE A 346 5.10 -17.54 10.31
C PHE A 346 3.84 -16.70 10.60
N LEU A 347 2.71 -17.37 10.83
CA LEU A 347 1.40 -16.76 11.08
C LEU A 347 1.16 -16.37 12.54
N ASP A 348 2.15 -16.49 13.42
CA ASP A 348 2.03 -16.01 14.79
C ASP A 348 1.59 -14.53 14.82
N GLY A 349 0.57 -14.24 15.64
CA GLY A 349 -0.02 -12.91 15.77
C GLY A 349 -1.07 -12.56 14.70
N THR A 350 -1.52 -13.53 13.89
CA THR A 350 -2.55 -13.30 12.84
C THR A 350 -3.94 -13.86 13.14
N ASP A 351 -4.11 -14.54 14.28
CA ASP A 351 -5.41 -15.04 14.74
C ASP A 351 -6.15 -14.00 15.61
N ILE A 352 -6.28 -12.76 15.11
CA ILE A 352 -6.98 -11.70 15.83
C ILE A 352 -8.50 -11.94 15.69
N PRO A 353 -9.24 -12.19 16.79
CA PRO A 353 -10.68 -12.40 16.72
C PRO A 353 -11.37 -11.17 16.14
N LYS A 354 -12.35 -11.40 15.25
CA LYS A 354 -13.16 -10.32 14.67
C LYS A 354 -13.83 -9.53 15.79
N GLY A 355 -13.50 -8.23 15.90
CA GLY A 355 -14.17 -7.32 16.79
C GLY A 355 -15.55 -6.93 16.24
N SER A 356 -16.46 -6.49 17.11
CA SER A 356 -17.65 -5.78 16.64
C SER A 356 -17.27 -4.34 16.32
N THR A 357 -16.73 -4.10 15.13
CA THR A 357 -16.36 -2.77 14.66
C THR A 357 -17.36 -2.31 13.61
N ILE A 358 -18.43 -1.65 14.07
CA ILE A 358 -19.27 -0.85 13.17
C ILE A 358 -18.63 0.53 13.11
N PRO A 359 -18.09 0.97 11.95
CA PRO A 359 -17.50 2.30 11.87
C PRO A 359 -18.53 3.34 12.31
N PRO A 360 -18.17 4.24 13.23
CA PRO A 360 -19.12 5.16 13.82
C PRO A 360 -19.72 6.08 12.77
N LYS A 361 -21.04 6.27 12.81
CA LYS A 361 -21.72 7.29 12.01
C LYS A 361 -21.47 8.67 12.61
N ILE A 362 -20.35 9.28 12.24
CA ILE A 362 -20.01 10.64 12.64
C ILE A 362 -20.84 11.65 11.82
N PRO A 363 -21.51 12.62 12.46
CA PRO A 363 -22.28 13.64 11.75
C PRO A 363 -21.40 14.54 10.86
N THR A 364 -21.83 14.79 9.63
CA THR A 364 -21.12 15.67 8.67
C THR A 364 -21.85 16.98 8.38
N LYS A 365 -23.12 17.10 8.77
CA LYS A 365 -23.95 18.30 8.55
C LYS A 365 -24.20 19.04 9.86
N GLY A 366 -24.18 20.38 9.79
CA GLY A 366 -24.42 21.23 10.97
C GLY A 366 -23.30 21.20 12.02
N VAL A 367 -22.16 20.59 11.68
CA VAL A 367 -21.03 20.43 12.60
C VAL A 367 -20.02 21.57 12.51
N ILE A 368 -19.15 21.62 13.52
CA ILE A 368 -17.93 22.41 13.55
C ILE A 368 -16.79 21.43 13.75
N GLU A 369 -15.86 21.44 12.81
CA GLU A 369 -14.67 20.59 12.83
C GLU A 369 -13.45 21.41 13.20
N MET A 370 -12.58 20.80 13.98
CA MET A 370 -11.29 21.32 14.38
C MET A 370 -10.25 20.23 14.24
N GLN A 371 -9.03 20.64 13.92
CA GLN A 371 -7.90 19.74 13.81
C GLN A 371 -6.73 20.32 14.60
N ALA A 372 -6.12 19.46 15.41
CA ALA A 372 -4.81 19.68 16.02
C ALA A 372 -3.84 18.63 15.46
N GLN A 373 -2.59 19.00 15.30
CA GLN A 373 -1.56 18.08 14.81
C GLN A 373 -0.25 18.34 15.54
N VAL A 374 0.40 17.26 15.98
CA VAL A 374 1.71 17.31 16.64
C VAL A 374 2.57 16.15 16.13
N THR A 375 3.88 16.37 16.07
CA THR A 375 4.86 15.30 15.82
C THR A 375 5.65 15.07 17.10
N VAL A 376 5.75 13.81 17.51
CA VAL A 376 6.46 13.38 18.73
C VAL A 376 7.57 12.40 18.39
N ASP A 377 8.66 12.49 19.15
CA ASP A 377 9.85 11.66 18.97
C ASP A 377 9.73 10.34 19.77
N CYS A 378 8.76 9.51 19.38
CA CYS A 378 8.57 8.18 19.93
C CYS A 378 7.83 7.27 18.93
N SER A 379 7.82 5.96 19.21
CA SER A 379 7.10 4.98 18.39
C SER A 379 5.59 5.22 18.44
N LYS A 380 4.87 4.76 17.40
CA LYS A 380 3.41 4.82 17.36
C LYS A 380 2.77 4.11 18.55
N GLU A 381 3.34 2.99 18.98
CA GLU A 381 2.87 2.26 20.16
C GLU A 381 2.94 3.12 21.42
N ILE A 382 4.08 3.76 21.68
CA ILE A 382 4.25 4.64 22.84
C ILE A 382 3.26 5.81 22.76
N ALA A 383 3.19 6.49 21.61
CA ALA A 383 2.27 7.59 21.39
C ALA A 383 0.80 7.19 21.59
N PHE A 384 0.39 6.08 20.99
CA PHE A 384 -0.98 5.55 21.08
C PHE A 384 -1.36 5.19 22.51
N ASN A 385 -0.51 4.43 23.21
CA ASN A 385 -0.76 4.02 24.59
C ASN A 385 -0.82 5.23 25.54
N PHE A 386 0.03 6.24 25.32
CA PHE A 386 0.02 7.47 26.10
C PHE A 386 -1.26 8.29 25.86
N ILE A 387 -1.68 8.49 24.62
CA ILE A 387 -2.86 9.32 24.31
C ILE A 387 -4.17 8.63 24.75
N THR A 388 -4.27 7.31 24.58
CA THR A 388 -5.49 6.55 24.92
C THR A 388 -5.66 6.31 26.43
N SER A 389 -4.57 6.35 27.20
CA SER A 389 -4.57 6.08 28.64
C SER A 389 -5.33 7.13 29.44
N GLY A 390 -6.35 6.68 30.20
CA GLY A 390 -7.09 7.54 31.13
C GLY A 390 -6.21 8.14 32.24
N ALA A 391 -5.14 7.45 32.63
CA ALA A 391 -4.20 7.93 33.64
C ALA A 391 -3.26 9.03 33.10
N GLU A 392 -3.01 9.04 31.79
CA GLU A 392 -2.14 10.02 31.13
C GLU A 392 -2.89 11.22 30.57
N LEU A 393 -4.23 11.19 30.51
CA LEU A 393 -5.06 12.34 30.09
C LEU A 393 -4.65 13.67 30.76
N PRO A 394 -4.36 13.73 32.08
CA PRO A 394 -3.94 14.97 32.72
C PRO A 394 -2.60 15.51 32.20
N ASN A 395 -1.77 14.66 31.60
CA ASN A 395 -0.44 15.03 31.11
C ASN A 395 -0.46 15.70 29.74
N TRP A 396 -1.51 15.48 28.92
CA TRP A 396 -1.61 16.09 27.60
C TRP A 396 -2.88 16.92 27.38
N LEU A 397 -4.00 16.62 28.05
CA LEU A 397 -5.22 17.41 27.98
C LEU A 397 -5.20 18.55 29.01
N LYS A 398 -4.30 19.52 28.79
CA LYS A 398 -4.09 20.68 29.66
C LYS A 398 -5.16 21.77 29.44
N LYS A 399 -5.27 22.68 30.42
CA LYS A 399 -6.20 23.81 30.37
C LYS A 399 -5.84 24.76 29.21
N VAL A 400 -6.83 25.09 28.37
CA VAL A 400 -6.67 26.08 27.30
C VAL A 400 -7.83 27.09 27.36
N GLY A 401 -7.51 28.32 27.72
CA GLY A 401 -8.51 29.39 27.88
C GLY A 401 -9.58 29.02 28.92
N LYS A 402 -10.82 28.82 28.46
CA LYS A 402 -11.96 28.39 29.29
C LYS A 402 -12.23 26.88 29.26
N ILE A 403 -11.46 26.11 28.49
CA ILE A 403 -11.55 24.65 28.52
C ILE A 403 -10.71 24.16 29.71
N PRO A 404 -11.32 23.45 30.67
CA PRO A 404 -10.63 23.00 31.88
C PRO A 404 -9.64 21.85 31.58
N ALA A 405 -8.65 21.66 32.45
CA ALA A 405 -7.69 20.56 32.30
C ALA A 405 -8.31 19.22 32.75
N ALA A 406 -7.95 18.11 32.09
CA ALA A 406 -8.29 16.80 32.63
C ALA A 406 -7.55 16.56 33.96
N LEU A 407 -8.27 16.02 34.93
CA LEU A 407 -7.72 15.65 36.25
C LEU A 407 -7.51 14.14 36.36
N ASN A 408 -8.49 13.36 35.90
CA ASN A 408 -8.43 11.90 35.78
C ASN A 408 -9.56 11.39 34.87
N ALA A 409 -9.52 10.10 34.56
CA ALA A 409 -10.66 9.40 33.98
C ALA A 409 -10.93 8.09 34.69
N GLU A 410 -12.21 7.73 34.75
CA GLU A 410 -12.71 6.52 35.39
C GLU A 410 -13.48 5.69 34.36
N ASN A 411 -13.04 4.45 34.14
CA ASN A 411 -13.73 3.52 33.25
C ASN A 411 -15.04 3.06 33.92
N MET A 412 -16.13 3.07 33.16
CA MET A 412 -17.42 2.53 33.63
C MET A 412 -17.47 0.99 33.53
N GLY A 413 -16.48 0.38 32.86
CA GLY A 413 -16.30 -1.05 32.73
C GLY A 413 -14.89 -1.50 33.15
N LYS A 414 -14.51 -2.71 32.74
CA LYS A 414 -13.18 -3.28 33.04
C LYS A 414 -12.05 -2.62 32.23
N SER A 415 -12.38 -2.06 31.07
CA SER A 415 -11.43 -1.53 30.09
C SER A 415 -11.98 -0.30 29.38
N TYR A 416 -11.12 0.31 28.57
CA TYR A 416 -11.47 1.33 27.60
C TYR A 416 -10.66 1.11 26.32
N ASN A 417 -10.86 -0.06 25.71
CA ASN A 417 -10.09 -0.54 24.54
C ASN A 417 -10.93 -1.34 23.54
N GLN A 418 -12.25 -1.38 23.71
CA GLN A 418 -13.19 -1.97 22.76
C GLN A 418 -14.30 -0.99 22.40
N SER A 419 -14.82 -1.10 21.17
CA SER A 419 -15.98 -0.30 20.75
C SER A 419 -17.15 -0.51 21.73
N GLY A 420 -17.76 0.58 22.17
CA GLY A 420 -18.81 0.60 23.19
C GLY A 420 -18.31 0.76 24.63
N ASP A 421 -17.01 0.61 24.91
CA ASP A 421 -16.46 0.89 26.25
C ASP A 421 -16.73 2.36 26.63
N GLN A 422 -17.01 2.60 27.91
CA GLN A 422 -17.35 3.94 28.41
C GLN A 422 -16.43 4.36 29.54
N ARG A 423 -16.13 5.66 29.60
CA ARG A 423 -15.44 6.29 30.73
C ARG A 423 -16.01 7.67 31.04
N ILE A 424 -15.75 8.15 32.25
CA ILE A 424 -16.03 9.52 32.66
C ILE A 424 -14.70 10.23 32.82
N VAL A 425 -14.51 11.34 32.12
CA VAL A 425 -13.35 12.24 32.28
C VAL A 425 -13.77 13.35 33.22
N TYR A 426 -13.02 13.55 34.30
CA TYR A 426 -13.24 14.65 35.25
C TYR A 426 -12.20 15.74 35.04
N PHE A 427 -12.62 16.99 35.22
CA PHE A 427 -11.82 18.18 34.96
C PHE A 427 -11.54 18.98 36.25
N ASP A 428 -10.52 19.82 36.22
CA ASP A 428 -10.05 20.61 37.38
C ASP A 428 -11.08 21.61 37.94
N GLY A 429 -12.10 21.99 37.16
CA GLY A 429 -13.23 22.82 37.58
C GLY A 429 -14.40 22.04 38.21
N GLY A 430 -14.26 20.73 38.43
CA GLY A 430 -15.30 19.85 38.96
C GLY A 430 -16.32 19.39 37.90
N GLU A 431 -16.12 19.77 36.64
CA GLU A 431 -16.95 19.31 35.53
C GLU A 431 -16.50 17.93 35.03
N SER A 432 -17.31 17.35 34.15
CA SER A 432 -17.13 16.01 33.62
C SER A 432 -17.74 15.85 32.23
N VAL A 433 -17.26 14.84 31.52
CA VAL A 433 -17.73 14.40 30.20
C VAL A 433 -17.78 12.87 30.19
N HIS A 434 -18.84 12.32 29.61
CA HIS A 434 -18.91 10.88 29.32
C HIS A 434 -18.34 10.63 27.94
N GLU A 435 -17.36 9.74 27.85
CA GLU A 435 -16.80 9.29 26.58
C GLU A 435 -17.21 7.83 26.33
N GLU A 436 -17.67 7.56 25.11
CA GLU A 436 -17.97 6.23 24.60
C GLU A 436 -17.02 5.95 23.43
N LEU A 437 -16.22 4.90 23.55
CA LEU A 437 -15.24 4.49 22.56
C LEU A 437 -16.00 3.98 21.32
N LEU A 438 -15.71 4.56 20.16
CA LEU A 438 -16.37 4.24 18.91
C LEU A 438 -15.52 3.27 18.09
N THR A 439 -14.24 3.59 17.93
CA THR A 439 -13.26 2.76 17.23
C THR A 439 -11.99 2.65 18.07
N PHE A 440 -11.38 1.47 18.10
CA PHE A 440 -10.07 1.24 18.70
C PHE A 440 -9.24 0.32 17.80
N ASN A 441 -8.38 0.93 16.99
CA ASN A 441 -7.44 0.24 16.10
C ASN A 441 -6.03 0.52 16.60
N PRO A 442 -5.42 -0.40 17.37
CA PRO A 442 -4.10 -0.21 17.95
C PRO A 442 -3.12 0.37 16.95
N PHE A 443 -2.46 1.45 17.36
CA PHE A 443 -1.40 2.16 16.63
C PHE A 443 -1.82 2.88 15.34
N ALA A 444 -3.05 2.69 14.85
CA ALA A 444 -3.56 3.38 13.67
C ALA A 444 -4.47 4.54 14.03
N ASN A 445 -5.48 4.30 14.88
CA ASN A 445 -6.43 5.32 15.32
C ASN A 445 -7.28 4.87 16.52
N TYR A 446 -7.82 5.85 17.21
CA TYR A 446 -8.96 5.63 18.10
C TYR A 446 -9.95 6.80 17.96
N SER A 447 -11.24 6.50 18.12
CA SER A 447 -12.30 7.50 18.01
C SER A 447 -13.31 7.34 19.12
N TYR A 448 -13.92 8.43 19.58
CA TYR A 448 -14.86 8.39 20.68
C TYR A 448 -15.94 9.48 20.57
N LYS A 449 -17.10 9.21 21.17
CA LYS A 449 -18.21 10.15 21.32
C LYS A 449 -18.17 10.71 22.74
N ALA A 450 -17.98 12.01 22.85
CA ALA A 450 -18.15 12.78 24.08
C ALA A 450 -19.60 13.25 24.21
N SER A 451 -20.22 13.04 25.37
CA SER A 451 -21.60 13.42 25.65
C SER A 451 -21.79 13.79 27.13
N LYS A 452 -23.02 14.17 27.50
CA LYS A 452 -23.40 14.50 28.89
C LYS A 452 -22.48 15.55 29.52
N PHE A 453 -22.04 16.52 28.73
CA PHE A 453 -21.19 17.62 29.19
C PHE A 453 -21.79 18.30 30.42
N THR A 454 -20.99 18.52 31.46
CA THR A 454 -21.36 19.40 32.60
C THR A 454 -20.63 20.74 32.56
N ASN A 455 -19.66 20.89 31.64
CA ASN A 455 -18.90 22.12 31.41
C ASN A 455 -19.62 23.11 30.45
N VAL A 456 -18.91 24.18 30.06
CA VAL A 456 -19.43 25.24 29.19
C VAL A 456 -19.95 24.73 27.84
N LEU A 457 -19.46 23.59 27.34
CA LEU A 457 -19.87 23.01 26.06
C LEU A 457 -21.32 22.53 26.07
N LYS A 458 -21.87 22.16 27.24
CA LYS A 458 -23.29 21.74 27.40
C LYS A 458 -24.28 22.75 26.83
N LYS A 459 -23.93 24.05 26.85
CA LYS A 459 -24.77 25.13 26.34
C LYS A 459 -24.89 25.11 24.81
N PHE A 460 -23.96 24.46 24.12
CA PHE A 460 -23.82 24.59 22.67
C PHE A 460 -23.82 23.26 21.92
N SER A 461 -23.42 22.17 22.57
CA SER A 461 -23.33 20.81 22.01
C SER A 461 -23.98 19.80 22.95
N ASP A 462 -24.74 18.86 22.41
CA ASP A 462 -25.17 17.67 23.17
C ASP A 462 -24.15 16.53 23.05
N GLU A 463 -23.53 16.44 21.88
CA GLU A 463 -22.50 15.45 21.55
C GLU A 463 -21.31 16.12 20.89
N ALA A 464 -20.16 15.49 21.00
CA ALA A 464 -19.01 15.76 20.15
C ALA A 464 -18.33 14.44 19.81
N TYR A 465 -17.68 14.41 18.66
CA TYR A 465 -17.03 13.24 18.11
C TYR A 465 -15.57 13.55 17.94
N SER A 466 -14.73 12.60 18.29
CA SER A 466 -13.29 12.75 18.19
C SER A 466 -12.69 11.59 17.42
N GLN A 467 -11.73 11.89 16.56
CA GLN A 467 -10.91 10.91 15.87
C GLN A 467 -9.44 11.30 16.03
N VAL A 468 -8.60 10.36 16.48
CA VAL A 468 -7.17 10.55 16.59
C VAL A 468 -6.46 9.56 15.68
N TRP A 469 -5.58 10.07 14.83
CA TRP A 469 -4.83 9.32 13.83
C TRP A 469 -3.36 9.32 14.19
N PHE A 470 -2.69 8.18 13.99
CA PHE A 470 -1.27 8.01 14.26
C PHE A 470 -0.59 7.59 12.95
N ASP A 471 0.38 8.38 12.51
CA ASP A 471 1.13 8.12 11.29
C ASP A 471 2.64 8.23 11.54
N THR A 472 3.40 7.28 11.00
CA THR A 472 4.86 7.33 11.08
C THR A 472 5.42 8.22 9.98
N MET A 473 6.21 9.21 10.35
CA MET A 473 6.99 10.07 9.44
C MET A 473 8.43 10.18 9.95
N ASP A 474 9.41 9.74 9.14
CA ASP A 474 10.84 9.90 9.43
C ASP A 474 11.23 9.48 10.86
N ASP A 475 10.85 8.26 11.25
CA ASP A 475 11.01 7.68 12.60
C ASP A 475 10.25 8.36 13.76
N GLN A 476 9.53 9.44 13.48
CA GLN A 476 8.65 10.12 14.43
C GLN A 476 7.20 9.70 14.24
N THR A 477 6.37 9.96 15.27
CA THR A 477 4.93 9.75 15.19
C THR A 477 4.22 11.09 15.06
N ARG A 478 3.50 11.28 13.96
CA ARG A 478 2.54 12.35 13.80
C ARG A 478 1.20 11.91 14.36
N ILE A 479 0.64 12.72 15.25
CA ILE A 479 -0.67 12.55 15.85
C ILE A 479 -1.57 13.65 15.29
N THR A 480 -2.62 13.28 14.56
CA THR A 480 -3.65 14.22 14.11
C THR A 480 -4.93 13.98 14.91
N TRP A 481 -5.41 15.01 15.60
CA TRP A 481 -6.62 14.94 16.40
C TRP A 481 -7.71 15.81 15.77
N ASN A 482 -8.75 15.16 15.25
CA ASN A 482 -9.94 15.80 14.73
C ASN A 482 -11.03 15.80 15.81
N TYR A 483 -11.68 16.95 16.00
CA TYR A 483 -12.78 17.12 16.93
C TYR A 483 -13.97 17.78 16.24
N ILE A 484 -15.13 17.15 16.34
CA ILE A 484 -16.35 17.48 15.60
C ILE A 484 -17.46 17.73 16.61
N TYR A 485 -17.93 18.97 16.71
CA TYR A 485 -19.02 19.37 17.60
C TYR A 485 -20.36 19.41 16.86
N THR A 486 -21.40 18.78 17.38
CA THR A 486 -22.77 18.91 16.87
C THR A 486 -23.46 20.10 17.52
N ALA A 487 -23.63 21.20 16.78
CA ALA A 487 -24.28 22.39 17.34
C ALA A 487 -25.78 22.15 17.55
N LYS A 488 -26.30 22.53 18.73
CA LYS A 488 -27.75 22.43 19.05
C LYS A 488 -28.64 23.24 18.12
N ASN A 489 -28.13 24.36 17.62
CA ASN A 489 -28.81 25.27 16.71
C ASN A 489 -27.81 26.22 16.03
N PHE A 490 -28.31 27.06 15.12
CA PHE A 490 -27.49 28.01 14.35
C PHE A 490 -26.71 29.00 15.23
N LEU A 491 -27.32 29.53 16.30
CA LEU A 491 -26.65 30.48 17.20
C LEU A 491 -25.55 29.79 18.02
N ALA A 492 -25.83 28.58 18.53
CA ALA A 492 -24.83 27.75 19.20
C ALA A 492 -23.65 27.45 18.27
N ARG A 493 -23.92 27.22 16.98
CA ARG A 493 -22.86 27.01 15.98
C ARG A 493 -21.94 28.23 15.85
N PHE A 494 -22.51 29.43 15.78
CA PHE A 494 -21.72 30.66 15.69
C PHE A 494 -20.86 30.88 16.95
N LEU A 495 -21.45 30.66 18.14
CA LEU A 495 -20.75 30.84 19.41
C LEU A 495 -19.67 29.78 19.65
N LEU A 496 -19.93 28.51 19.31
CA LEU A 496 -18.91 27.46 19.35
C LEU A 496 -17.74 27.82 18.47
N LYS A 497 -17.97 28.25 17.22
CA LYS A 497 -16.89 28.64 16.30
C LYS A 497 -16.03 29.77 16.89
N PHE A 498 -16.65 30.73 17.58
CA PHE A 498 -15.94 31.81 18.24
C PHE A 498 -15.11 31.32 19.45
N ILE A 499 -15.71 30.53 20.35
CA ILE A 499 -15.03 29.99 21.55
C ILE A 499 -13.85 29.11 21.13
N LEU A 500 -14.08 28.25 20.14
CA LEU A 500 -13.10 27.30 19.64
C LEU A 500 -11.98 27.98 18.84
N GLY A 501 -12.28 29.05 18.09
CA GLY A 501 -11.28 29.83 17.38
C GLY A 501 -10.31 30.61 18.28
N LEU A 502 -10.58 30.70 19.59
CA LEU A 502 -9.68 31.29 20.58
C LEU A 502 -8.67 30.29 21.16
N ILE A 503 -8.82 29.00 20.84
CA ILE A 503 -7.95 27.92 21.29
C ILE A 503 -6.81 27.82 20.29
N LYS A 504 -5.58 28.12 20.73
CA LYS A 504 -4.37 27.76 19.99
C LYS A 504 -4.02 26.32 20.38
N TYR A 505 -4.01 25.44 19.39
CA TYR A 505 -3.68 24.02 19.54
C TYR A 505 -2.18 23.79 19.41
#